data_AF-A0A564ZD21-F1
#
_entry.id   AF-A0A564ZD21-F1
#
_cell.length_a   1.000
_cell.length_b   1.000
_cell.length_c   1.000
_cell.angle_alpha   90.00
_cell.angle_beta   90.00
_cell.angle_gamma   90.00
#
_symmetry.space_group_name_H-M   'P 1'
#
loop_
_entity.id
_entity.type
_entity.pdbx_description
1 polymer ?
#
loop_
_entity_poly.entity_id
_entity_poly.type
_entity_poly.pdbx_seq_one_letter_code
_entity_poly.pdbx_strand_id
1 'polypeptide(L)'
;MQSGDAVAHKIWNGSIFTAFRLADNERLGDGSNTPPPFYLQVPRITYFTLVLEKVIRSLQNFVKSGSTENDEEISTTKPEPHNQYWLSHNGIPLRWHYPVGVLFDLYSSSAVLPWEITIHFKDYPSNVLLAPPVNRAAVEAFFVATLKEADQLKHRGRGGSGPVFDDIQSEEKCQLLNGFTQHRFDLFWSINKRFMQGAPIQSKAVAPGNAHISKDGDKGDGQCTQIVTEDAATLMTSIGAMKAFRHCPFRLYFSPLNLNTVSPTKGFIQTLISPFNESDSTPVTFSDIIIALFGRIRAKNFHPEEFTFKVHGVEIPPETPAQWMCEWMAYPDNFVHIVARKREE
;
A
#
# COMPACT_ATOMS: atom_id res chain seq x y z
N MET A 1 -17.51 10.26 15.57
CA MET A 1 -16.64 9.47 14.66
C MET A 1 -15.73 8.65 15.54
N GLN A 2 -15.61 7.34 15.28
CA GLN A 2 -14.61 6.54 15.98
C GLN A 2 -13.22 7.02 15.52
N SER A 3 -12.20 6.96 16.39
CA SER A 3 -10.87 7.52 16.07
C SER A 3 -10.24 6.95 14.79
N GLY A 4 -10.61 5.71 14.40
CA GLY A 4 -10.17 5.07 13.16
C GLY A 4 -10.68 5.74 11.89
N ASP A 5 -11.94 6.20 11.88
CA ASP A 5 -12.54 6.86 10.71
C ASP A 5 -11.74 8.11 10.30
N ALA A 6 -11.23 8.85 11.30
CA ALA A 6 -10.40 10.03 11.07
C ALA A 6 -9.07 9.69 10.39
N VAL A 7 -8.46 8.53 10.69
CA VAL A 7 -7.23 8.07 10.05
C VAL A 7 -7.49 7.68 8.60
N ALA A 8 -8.55 6.92 8.34
CA ALA A 8 -8.94 6.53 6.98
C ALA A 8 -9.20 7.75 6.09
N HIS A 9 -9.89 8.78 6.60
CA HIS A 9 -10.10 10.04 5.88
C HIS A 9 -8.78 10.80 5.61
N LYS A 10 -7.87 10.87 6.59
CA LYS A 10 -6.57 11.52 6.41
C LYS A 10 -5.72 10.84 5.34
N ILE A 11 -5.69 9.50 5.34
CA ILE A 11 -5.00 8.72 4.32
C ILE A 11 -5.63 8.92 2.94
N TRP A 12 -6.96 8.88 2.86
CA TRP A 12 -7.67 9.08 1.61
C TRP A 12 -7.33 10.44 0.99
N ASN A 13 -7.37 11.51 1.78
CA ASN A 13 -7.14 12.87 1.31
C ASN A 13 -5.64 13.22 1.18
N GLY A 14 -4.73 12.32 1.58
CA GLY A 14 -3.29 12.52 1.44
C GLY A 14 -2.90 12.70 -0.02
N SER A 15 -2.11 13.74 -0.32
CA SER A 15 -1.73 14.09 -1.69
C SER A 15 -0.30 14.61 -1.78
N ILE A 16 0.22 14.64 -3.01
CA ILE A 16 1.57 15.08 -3.36
C ILE A 16 1.45 16.11 -4.49
N PHE A 17 2.13 17.24 -4.36
CA PHE A 17 2.25 18.20 -5.45
C PHE A 17 3.30 17.69 -6.44
N THR A 18 2.90 17.47 -7.69
CA THR A 18 3.72 16.85 -8.72
C THR A 18 3.79 17.75 -9.95
N ALA A 19 4.99 17.93 -10.49
CA ALA A 19 5.24 18.62 -11.75
C ALA A 19 5.59 17.60 -12.83
N PHE A 20 4.84 17.59 -13.92
CA PHE A 20 5.04 16.68 -15.05
C PHE A 20 5.67 17.42 -16.23
N ARG A 21 6.78 16.89 -16.73
CA ARG A 21 7.56 17.47 -17.83
C ARG A 21 7.73 16.46 -18.95
N LEU A 22 7.76 16.93 -20.19
CA LEU A 22 8.21 16.12 -21.33
C LEU A 22 9.72 15.89 -21.25
N ALA A 23 10.15 14.67 -21.56
CA ALA A 23 11.56 14.31 -21.66
C ALA A 23 12.33 15.20 -22.64
N ASP A 24 13.55 15.58 -22.25
CA ASP A 24 14.36 16.57 -22.97
C ASP A 24 14.71 16.12 -24.40
N ASN A 25 14.94 14.82 -24.60
CA ASN A 25 15.22 14.19 -25.88
C ASN A 25 13.98 14.08 -26.81
N GLU A 26 12.79 14.34 -26.30
CA GLU A 26 11.53 14.34 -27.06
C GLU A 26 11.00 15.76 -27.32
N ARG A 27 11.77 16.79 -26.94
CA ARG A 27 11.46 18.19 -27.23
C ARG A 27 11.72 18.50 -28.70
N LEU A 28 10.88 19.37 -29.26
CA LEU A 28 10.95 19.82 -30.64
C LEU A 28 11.82 21.10 -30.73
N GLY A 29 12.82 21.11 -31.61
CA GLY A 29 13.63 22.29 -31.92
C GLY A 29 14.75 22.62 -30.92
N ASP A 30 15.35 23.80 -31.06
CA ASP A 30 16.54 24.30 -30.36
C ASP A 30 16.31 24.75 -28.90
N GLY A 31 15.20 24.33 -28.28
CA GLY A 31 14.83 24.68 -26.90
C GLY A 31 13.87 25.86 -26.74
N SER A 32 13.48 26.54 -27.83
CA SER A 32 12.52 27.66 -27.79
C SER A 32 11.04 27.24 -27.69
N ASN A 33 10.69 26.01 -28.11
CA ASN A 33 9.33 25.49 -28.09
C ASN A 33 9.20 24.28 -27.16
N THR A 34 9.30 24.49 -25.85
CA THR A 34 9.07 23.44 -24.84
C THR A 34 7.68 23.59 -24.23
N PRO A 35 6.88 22.51 -24.12
CA PRO A 35 5.58 22.61 -23.47
C PRO A 35 5.79 22.94 -21.98
N PRO A 36 4.98 23.84 -21.40
CA PRO A 36 5.10 24.16 -19.99
C PRO A 36 4.83 22.90 -19.12
N PRO A 37 5.45 22.80 -17.93
CA PRO A 37 5.17 21.72 -17.00
C PRO A 37 3.69 21.72 -16.57
N PHE A 38 3.11 20.54 -16.44
CA PHE A 38 1.79 20.36 -15.84
C PHE A 38 1.94 20.17 -14.33
N TYR A 39 1.30 21.02 -13.53
CA TYR A 39 1.27 20.88 -12.08
C TYR A 39 -0.05 20.25 -11.65
N LEU A 40 0.03 19.17 -10.86
CA LEU A 40 -1.14 18.48 -10.32
C LEU A 40 -0.91 18.16 -8.84
N GLN A 41 -1.97 18.29 -8.04
CA GLN A 41 -2.04 17.69 -6.71
C GLN A 41 -2.58 16.27 -6.87
N VAL A 42 -1.73 15.27 -6.69
CA VAL A 42 -2.05 13.86 -6.95
C VAL A 42 -2.31 13.13 -5.64
N PRO A 43 -3.45 12.44 -5.47
CA PRO A 43 -3.71 11.61 -4.29
C PRO A 43 -2.66 10.51 -4.11
N ARG A 44 -2.16 10.31 -2.88
CA ARG A 44 -1.16 9.27 -2.55
C ARG A 44 -1.68 7.86 -2.85
N ILE A 45 -2.97 7.65 -2.65
CA ILE A 45 -3.60 6.33 -2.72
C ILE A 45 -3.97 5.89 -4.15
N THR A 46 -3.77 6.74 -5.17
CA THR A 46 -4.10 6.42 -6.57
C THR A 46 -2.89 5.87 -7.33
N TYR A 47 -3.07 5.60 -8.63
CA TYR A 47 -2.01 5.29 -9.58
C TYR A 47 -1.90 6.41 -10.63
N PHE A 48 -0.69 6.75 -11.06
CA PHE A 48 -0.48 7.84 -12.02
C PHE A 48 -1.31 7.69 -13.31
N THR A 49 -1.40 6.47 -13.85
CA THR A 49 -2.15 6.18 -15.06
C THR A 49 -3.64 6.56 -14.98
N LEU A 50 -4.23 6.61 -13.78
CA LEU A 50 -5.62 7.01 -13.59
C LEU A 50 -5.85 8.52 -13.63
N VAL A 51 -4.81 9.32 -13.39
CA VAL A 51 -4.91 10.78 -13.24
C VAL A 51 -4.24 11.57 -14.38
N LEU A 52 -3.47 10.90 -15.24
CA LEU A 52 -2.65 11.55 -16.27
C LEU A 52 -3.26 11.57 -17.67
N GLU A 53 -4.46 11.03 -17.89
CA GLU A 53 -5.04 10.90 -19.24
C GLU A 53 -5.02 12.24 -20.03
N LYS A 54 -5.43 13.34 -19.39
CA LYS A 54 -5.44 14.67 -20.01
C LYS A 54 -4.03 15.21 -20.29
N VAL A 55 -3.09 14.98 -19.37
CA VAL A 55 -1.68 15.41 -19.50
C VAL A 55 -1.02 14.68 -20.66
N ILE A 56 -1.19 13.35 -20.71
CA ILE A 56 -0.67 12.49 -21.76
C ILE A 56 -1.22 12.92 -23.12
N ARG A 57 -2.54 13.10 -23.25
CA ARG A 57 -3.17 13.55 -24.50
C ARG A 57 -2.62 14.90 -24.98
N SER A 58 -2.47 15.86 -24.07
CA SER A 58 -1.96 17.19 -24.40
C SER A 58 -0.50 17.15 -24.89
N LEU A 59 0.36 16.40 -24.19
CA LEU A 59 1.77 16.27 -24.56
C LEU A 59 1.96 15.46 -25.85
N GLN A 60 1.17 14.41 -26.07
CA GLN A 60 1.18 13.67 -27.34
C GLN A 60 0.79 14.54 -28.52
N ASN A 61 -0.25 15.38 -28.37
CA ASN A 61 -0.64 16.33 -29.42
C ASN A 61 0.46 17.35 -29.70
N PHE A 62 1.15 17.82 -28.65
CA PHE A 62 2.30 18.71 -28.79
C PHE A 62 3.43 18.05 -29.61
N VAL A 63 3.84 16.83 -29.25
CA VAL A 63 4.88 16.07 -29.96
C VAL A 63 4.50 15.84 -31.42
N LYS A 64 3.25 15.44 -31.69
CA LYS A 64 2.74 15.23 -33.06
C LYS A 64 2.69 16.51 -33.90
N SER A 65 2.43 17.65 -33.28
CA SER A 65 2.30 18.92 -34.00
C SER A 65 3.62 19.49 -34.52
N GLY A 66 4.76 19.12 -33.92
CA GLY A 66 6.07 19.59 -34.40
C GLY A 66 6.88 18.54 -35.16
N SER A 67 6.44 17.28 -35.21
CA SER A 67 6.95 16.31 -36.18
C SER A 67 6.36 16.61 -37.56
N THR A 68 7.09 17.34 -38.39
CA THR A 68 6.76 17.62 -39.81
C THR A 68 7.04 16.43 -40.75
N GLU A 69 7.29 15.24 -40.21
CA GLU A 69 7.58 14.06 -41.00
C GLU A 69 6.26 13.45 -41.51
N ASN A 70 6.10 13.49 -42.83
CA ASN A 70 5.04 12.83 -43.60
C ASN A 70 5.20 11.29 -43.55
N ASP A 71 5.13 10.69 -42.37
CA ASP A 71 5.06 9.24 -42.21
C ASP A 71 3.60 8.74 -42.39
N GLU A 72 2.96 9.20 -43.47
CA GLU A 72 1.70 8.63 -43.99
C GLU A 72 1.97 7.36 -44.84
N GLU A 73 3.12 6.72 -44.72
CA GLU A 73 3.31 5.37 -45.27
C GLU A 73 2.72 4.30 -44.33
N ILE A 74 1.42 4.08 -44.54
CA ILE A 74 0.72 2.77 -44.47
C ILE A 74 1.33 1.76 -43.48
N SER A 75 0.79 1.74 -42.26
CA SER A 75 0.73 0.52 -41.45
C SER A 75 -0.71 0.18 -41.11
N THR A 76 -1.45 -0.29 -42.12
CA THR A 76 -2.82 -0.82 -41.97
C THR A 76 -2.89 -2.21 -41.36
N THR A 77 -1.86 -2.67 -40.63
CA THR A 77 -1.88 -4.00 -39.99
C THR A 77 -1.34 -4.09 -38.56
N LYS A 78 -0.88 -2.99 -37.95
CA LYS A 78 -0.63 -2.95 -36.51
C LYS A 78 -1.31 -1.72 -35.91
N PRO A 79 -2.20 -1.87 -34.91
CA PRO A 79 -2.61 -0.72 -34.14
C PRO A 79 -1.34 -0.12 -33.54
N GLU A 80 -0.97 1.09 -33.96
CA GLU A 80 -0.03 1.97 -33.24
C GLU A 80 -0.34 1.83 -31.75
N PRO A 81 0.65 1.55 -30.88
CA PRO A 81 0.39 1.27 -29.48
C PRO A 81 -0.10 2.54 -28.79
N HIS A 82 -1.41 2.79 -28.91
CA HIS A 82 -2.13 3.81 -28.17
C HIS A 82 -1.79 3.59 -26.70
N ASN A 83 -1.06 4.54 -26.09
CA ASN A 83 -0.62 4.55 -24.69
C ASN A 83 0.72 3.87 -24.36
N GLN A 84 1.70 3.86 -25.26
CA GLN A 84 3.08 3.63 -24.85
C GLN A 84 3.69 4.92 -24.30
N TYR A 85 3.49 5.18 -23.01
CA TYR A 85 4.26 6.17 -22.27
C TYR A 85 4.80 5.54 -21.00
N TRP A 86 5.86 6.11 -20.46
CA TRP A 86 6.38 5.75 -19.16
C TRP A 86 6.83 6.99 -18.39
N LEU A 87 6.92 6.81 -17.07
CA LEU A 87 7.26 7.88 -16.14
C LEU A 87 8.61 7.60 -15.52
N SER A 88 9.36 8.66 -15.25
CA SER A 88 10.62 8.57 -14.52
C SER A 88 10.78 9.70 -13.53
N HIS A 89 11.59 9.46 -12.50
CA HIS A 89 12.08 10.49 -11.60
C HIS A 89 13.60 10.37 -11.53
N ASN A 90 14.33 11.45 -11.83
CA ASN A 90 15.79 11.46 -11.86
C ASN A 90 16.39 10.30 -12.68
N GLY A 91 15.81 10.02 -13.85
CA GLY A 91 16.21 8.93 -14.75
C GLY A 91 15.80 7.51 -14.30
N ILE A 92 15.17 7.35 -13.13
CA ILE A 92 14.69 6.05 -12.64
C ILE A 92 13.27 5.80 -13.17
N PRO A 93 13.02 4.71 -13.94
CA PRO A 93 11.68 4.35 -14.38
C PRO A 93 10.75 4.02 -13.20
N LEU A 94 9.55 4.60 -13.20
CA LEU A 94 8.56 4.39 -12.15
C LEU A 94 7.60 3.25 -12.50
N ARG A 95 7.45 2.30 -11.57
CA ARG A 95 6.53 1.16 -11.71
C ARG A 95 5.08 1.64 -11.66
N TRP A 96 4.39 1.63 -12.81
CA TRP A 96 3.02 2.15 -12.94
C TRP A 96 1.99 1.46 -12.04
N HIS A 97 2.25 0.22 -11.63
CA HIS A 97 1.39 -0.58 -10.76
C HIS A 97 1.65 -0.35 -9.27
N TYR A 98 2.54 0.56 -8.88
CA TYR A 98 2.71 0.97 -7.48
C TYR A 98 1.88 2.22 -7.21
N PRO A 99 1.22 2.34 -6.03
CA PRO A 99 0.52 3.55 -5.67
C PRO A 99 1.45 4.77 -5.67
N VAL A 100 0.92 5.95 -6.02
CA VAL A 100 1.69 7.20 -6.14
C VAL A 100 2.44 7.51 -4.85
N GLY A 101 1.81 7.33 -3.69
CA GLY A 101 2.42 7.55 -2.39
C GLY A 101 3.60 6.62 -2.12
N VAL A 102 3.50 5.35 -2.52
CA VAL A 102 4.60 4.37 -2.38
C VAL A 102 5.77 4.77 -3.28
N LEU A 103 5.51 5.15 -4.52
CA LEU A 103 6.54 5.64 -5.44
C LEU A 103 7.23 6.91 -4.89
N PHE A 104 6.47 7.85 -4.34
CA PHE A 104 7.03 9.06 -3.75
C PHE A 104 7.91 8.75 -2.54
N ASP A 105 7.42 7.91 -1.62
CA ASP A 105 8.16 7.55 -0.41
C ASP A 105 9.44 6.75 -0.75
N LEU A 106 9.43 5.99 -1.87
CA LEU A 106 10.58 5.26 -2.39
C LEU A 106 11.65 6.16 -3.02
N TYR A 107 11.26 7.11 -3.88
CA TYR A 107 12.22 7.78 -4.77
C TYR A 107 12.39 9.27 -4.50
N SER A 108 11.59 9.87 -3.62
CA SER A 108 11.62 11.29 -3.33
C SER A 108 11.50 11.58 -1.84
N SER A 109 11.50 12.85 -1.46
CA SER A 109 11.25 13.28 -0.09
C SER A 109 10.42 14.55 -0.10
N SER A 110 9.71 14.83 0.99
CA SER A 110 8.96 16.07 1.16
C SER A 110 9.83 17.32 1.30
N ALA A 111 11.16 17.17 1.35
CA ALA A 111 12.10 18.28 1.45
C ALA A 111 12.20 19.09 0.15
N VAL A 112 11.94 18.46 -1.00
CA VAL A 112 12.00 19.11 -2.32
C VAL A 112 10.70 18.85 -3.06
N LEU A 113 9.80 19.83 -3.01
CA LEU A 113 8.53 19.84 -3.73
C LEU A 113 8.48 21.02 -4.72
N PRO A 114 7.73 20.91 -5.83
CA PRO A 114 6.90 19.78 -6.24
C PRO A 114 7.74 18.57 -6.69
N TRP A 115 7.19 17.37 -6.59
CA TRP A 115 7.84 16.16 -7.08
C TRP A 115 7.93 16.20 -8.61
N GLU A 116 9.14 16.24 -9.15
CA GLU A 116 9.33 16.31 -10.60
C GLU A 116 9.29 14.93 -11.25
N ILE A 117 8.37 14.75 -12.21
CA ILE A 117 8.19 13.54 -12.99
C ILE A 117 8.40 13.86 -14.46
N THR A 118 9.25 13.07 -15.11
CA THR A 118 9.47 13.15 -16.55
C THR A 118 8.62 12.10 -17.26
N ILE A 119 7.88 12.53 -18.26
CA ILE A 119 7.05 11.72 -19.16
C ILE A 119 7.84 11.44 -20.44
N HIS A 120 7.88 10.17 -20.82
CA HIS A 120 8.53 9.67 -22.03
C HIS A 120 7.51 8.95 -22.91
N PHE A 121 7.57 9.14 -24.22
CA PHE A 121 6.76 8.45 -25.23
C PHE A 121 7.56 7.45 -26.06
N LYS A 122 8.89 7.49 -26.00
CA LYS A 122 9.79 6.55 -26.69
C LYS A 122 10.56 5.68 -25.68
N ASP A 123 11.28 4.69 -26.19
CA ASP A 123 12.26 3.89 -25.43
C ASP A 123 11.72 3.26 -24.14
N TYR A 124 10.54 2.62 -24.21
CA TYR A 124 9.92 1.99 -23.05
C TYR A 124 10.82 0.93 -22.40
N PRO A 125 11.15 1.05 -21.10
CA PRO A 125 12.09 0.16 -20.42
C PRO A 125 11.43 -1.17 -20.02
N SER A 126 11.18 -2.03 -21.02
CA SER A 126 10.51 -3.35 -20.87
C SER A 126 11.27 -4.34 -19.98
N ASN A 127 12.54 -4.11 -19.72
CA ASN A 127 13.37 -4.90 -18.80
C ASN A 127 13.11 -4.56 -17.32
N VAL A 128 12.49 -3.42 -17.04
CA VAL A 128 12.22 -2.91 -15.68
C VAL A 128 10.73 -2.80 -15.40
N LEU A 129 9.95 -2.33 -16.38
CA LEU A 129 8.52 -2.09 -16.25
C LEU A 129 7.72 -3.25 -16.83
N LEU A 130 6.55 -3.52 -16.23
CA LEU A 130 5.59 -4.47 -16.80
C LEU A 130 5.19 -4.01 -18.20
N ALA A 131 5.02 -4.96 -19.12
CA ALA A 131 4.73 -4.67 -20.51
C ALA A 131 3.47 -3.81 -20.70
N PRO A 132 3.45 -2.94 -21.72
CA PRO A 132 2.26 -2.18 -22.10
C PRO A 132 1.10 -3.11 -22.55
N PRO A 133 -0.15 -2.62 -22.57
CA PRO A 133 -0.55 -1.22 -22.46
C PRO A 133 -0.62 -0.69 -21.02
N VAL A 134 -0.09 0.51 -20.80
CA VAL A 134 -0.26 1.26 -19.55
C VAL A 134 -1.54 2.08 -19.66
N ASN A 135 -2.67 1.43 -19.39
CA ASN A 135 -4.00 2.05 -19.50
C ASN A 135 -4.86 1.82 -18.25
N ARG A 136 -6.03 2.47 -18.23
CA ARG A 136 -6.97 2.39 -17.11
C ARG A 136 -7.38 0.94 -16.80
N ALA A 137 -7.74 0.15 -17.82
CA ALA A 137 -8.18 -1.23 -17.63
C ALA A 137 -7.08 -2.11 -17.01
N ALA A 138 -5.82 -1.93 -17.40
CA ALA A 138 -4.68 -2.64 -16.83
C ALA A 138 -4.50 -2.32 -15.34
N VAL A 139 -4.66 -1.05 -14.95
CA VAL A 139 -4.60 -0.62 -13.54
C VAL A 139 -5.77 -1.16 -12.74
N GLU A 140 -6.99 -1.09 -13.28
CA GLU A 140 -8.18 -1.63 -12.60
C GLU A 140 -8.04 -3.15 -12.39
N ALA A 141 -7.54 -3.89 -13.39
CA ALA A 141 -7.26 -5.31 -13.25
C ALA A 141 -6.18 -5.60 -12.19
N PHE A 142 -5.09 -4.84 -12.17
CA PHE A 142 -4.03 -4.97 -11.16
C PHE A 142 -4.55 -4.66 -9.74
N PHE A 143 -5.35 -3.60 -9.60
CA PHE A 143 -6.00 -3.22 -8.35
C PHE A 143 -6.88 -4.35 -7.83
N VAL A 144 -7.77 -4.90 -8.67
CA VAL A 144 -8.66 -6.01 -8.29
C VAL A 144 -7.86 -7.27 -7.93
N ALA A 145 -6.79 -7.58 -8.66
CA ALA A 145 -5.93 -8.71 -8.34
C ALA A 145 -5.27 -8.56 -6.95
N THR A 146 -4.76 -7.36 -6.65
CA THR A 146 -4.14 -7.05 -5.35
C THR A 146 -5.17 -7.07 -4.21
N LEU A 147 -6.36 -6.50 -4.44
CA LEU A 147 -7.45 -6.53 -3.47
C LEU A 147 -7.89 -7.97 -3.15
N LYS A 148 -8.04 -8.82 -4.16
CA LYS A 148 -8.34 -10.25 -3.98
C LYS A 148 -7.24 -10.95 -3.20
N GLU A 149 -5.98 -10.67 -3.48
CA GLU A 149 -4.86 -11.25 -2.74
C GLU A 149 -4.92 -10.87 -1.24
N ALA A 150 -5.13 -9.59 -0.93
CA ALA A 150 -5.29 -9.13 0.45
C ALA A 150 -6.48 -9.81 1.16
N ASP A 151 -7.61 -9.92 0.46
CA ASP A 151 -8.82 -10.56 0.96
C ASP A 151 -8.62 -12.06 1.25
N GLN A 152 -7.88 -12.76 0.38
CA GLN A 152 -7.48 -14.15 0.61
C GLN A 152 -6.58 -14.30 1.84
N LEU A 153 -5.66 -13.36 2.10
CA LEU A 153 -4.84 -13.37 3.31
C LEU A 153 -5.69 -13.14 4.56
N LYS A 154 -6.66 -12.24 4.49
CA LYS A 154 -7.48 -11.84 5.64
C LYS A 154 -8.55 -12.86 6.02
N HIS A 155 -9.23 -13.48 5.05
CA HIS A 155 -10.47 -14.22 5.35
C HIS A 155 -10.50 -15.69 4.91
N ARG A 156 -9.54 -16.16 4.10
CA ARG A 156 -9.50 -17.57 3.70
C ARG A 156 -9.08 -18.43 4.90
N GLY A 157 -9.85 -19.42 5.37
CA GLY A 157 -9.40 -20.32 6.45
C GLY A 157 -10.51 -21.04 7.20
N ARG A 158 -10.17 -21.93 8.15
CA ARG A 158 -11.17 -22.62 8.98
C ARG A 158 -11.82 -21.63 9.94
N GLY A 159 -13.15 -21.55 9.94
CA GLY A 159 -13.94 -20.72 10.87
C GLY A 159 -14.29 -19.31 10.37
N GLY A 160 -13.79 -18.89 9.21
CA GLY A 160 -14.20 -17.63 8.55
C GLY A 160 -15.25 -17.88 7.45
N SER A 161 -15.96 -16.82 7.04
CA SER A 161 -16.93 -16.86 5.92
C SER A 161 -16.28 -17.04 4.55
N GLY A 162 -14.94 -16.94 4.47
CA GLY A 162 -14.21 -16.93 3.20
C GLY A 162 -13.96 -15.51 2.68
N PRO A 163 -13.30 -15.39 1.51
CA PRO A 163 -12.99 -14.10 0.89
C PRO A 163 -14.24 -13.27 0.62
N VAL A 164 -14.28 -12.05 1.15
CA VAL A 164 -15.40 -11.11 1.01
C VAL A 164 -15.63 -10.72 -0.46
N PHE A 165 -14.58 -10.68 -1.27
CA PHE A 165 -14.66 -10.29 -2.67
C PHE A 165 -15.58 -11.22 -3.48
N ASP A 166 -15.59 -12.51 -3.16
CA ASP A 166 -16.37 -13.50 -3.90
C ASP A 166 -17.87 -13.38 -3.56
N ASP A 167 -18.19 -12.96 -2.34
CA ASP A 167 -19.55 -12.83 -1.82
C ASP A 167 -20.26 -11.52 -2.20
N ILE A 168 -19.52 -10.44 -2.50
CA ILE A 168 -20.12 -9.16 -2.91
C ILE A 168 -20.66 -9.21 -4.35
N GLN A 169 -21.75 -8.47 -4.60
CA GLN A 169 -22.42 -8.44 -5.90
C GLN A 169 -21.60 -7.74 -6.99
N SER A 170 -21.91 -7.99 -8.26
CA SER A 170 -21.23 -7.36 -9.40
C SER A 170 -21.39 -5.84 -9.42
N GLU A 171 -22.56 -5.33 -9.05
CA GLU A 171 -22.86 -3.91 -8.89
C GLU A 171 -22.00 -3.29 -7.79
N GLU A 172 -21.82 -3.99 -6.67
CA GLU A 172 -20.96 -3.57 -5.56
C GLU A 172 -19.48 -3.56 -5.99
N LYS A 173 -19.01 -4.56 -6.74
CA LYS A 173 -17.65 -4.55 -7.31
C LYS A 173 -17.41 -3.32 -8.20
N CYS A 174 -18.39 -2.95 -9.01
CA CYS A 174 -18.35 -1.75 -9.84
C CYS A 174 -18.36 -0.47 -8.98
N GLN A 175 -19.21 -0.40 -7.96
CA GLN A 175 -19.26 0.72 -7.02
C GLN A 175 -17.94 0.91 -6.26
N LEU A 176 -17.33 -0.17 -5.79
CA LEU A 176 -16.02 -0.16 -5.12
C LEU A 176 -14.96 0.43 -6.05
N LEU A 177 -14.90 -0.05 -7.30
CA LEU A 177 -13.93 0.43 -8.29
C LEU A 177 -14.18 1.89 -8.69
N ASN A 178 -15.44 2.31 -8.83
CA ASN A 178 -15.80 3.70 -9.09
C ASN A 178 -15.44 4.60 -7.90
N GLY A 179 -15.69 4.14 -6.68
CA GLY A 179 -15.30 4.83 -5.45
C GLY A 179 -13.80 5.12 -5.41
N PHE A 180 -13.00 4.11 -5.74
CA PHE A 180 -11.56 4.24 -5.86
C PHE A 180 -11.14 5.20 -6.99
N THR A 181 -11.55 4.91 -8.22
CA THR A 181 -11.04 5.63 -9.42
C THR A 181 -11.55 7.06 -9.54
N GLN A 182 -12.68 7.39 -8.94
CA GLN A 182 -13.24 8.76 -8.89
C GLN A 182 -12.90 9.47 -7.57
N HIS A 183 -12.06 8.87 -6.71
CA HIS A 183 -11.64 9.43 -5.44
C HIS A 183 -12.80 9.77 -4.48
N ARG A 184 -13.87 8.96 -4.50
CA ARG A 184 -15.07 9.11 -3.66
C ARG A 184 -14.98 8.20 -2.41
N PHE A 185 -14.53 8.77 -1.29
CA PHE A 185 -14.33 8.06 -0.02
C PHE A 185 -15.57 7.25 0.42
N ASP A 186 -16.73 7.91 0.54
CA ASP A 186 -17.93 7.26 1.09
C ASP A 186 -18.40 6.09 0.22
N LEU A 187 -18.30 6.25 -1.11
CA LEU A 187 -18.66 5.21 -2.06
C LEU A 187 -17.74 4.00 -1.92
N PHE A 188 -16.42 4.22 -1.83
CA PHE A 188 -15.44 3.16 -1.62
C PHE A 188 -15.63 2.46 -0.25
N TRP A 189 -15.69 3.24 0.84
CA TRP A 189 -15.75 2.70 2.20
C TRP A 189 -17.10 2.08 2.56
N SER A 190 -18.18 2.42 1.86
CA SER A 190 -19.48 1.74 2.00
C SER A 190 -19.37 0.23 1.80
N ILE A 191 -18.40 -0.22 0.98
CA ILE A 191 -18.13 -1.62 0.65
C ILE A 191 -16.83 -2.08 1.30
N ASN A 192 -15.76 -1.29 1.22
CA ASN A 192 -14.43 -1.67 1.73
C ASN A 192 -14.44 -2.04 3.23
N LYS A 193 -15.33 -1.44 4.03
CA LYS A 193 -15.49 -1.79 5.45
C LYS A 193 -15.78 -3.27 5.70
N ARG A 194 -16.39 -4.00 4.75
CA ARG A 194 -16.64 -5.44 4.86
C ARG A 194 -15.32 -6.23 4.82
N PHE A 195 -14.35 -5.78 4.03
CA PHE A 195 -13.01 -6.36 3.98
C PHE A 195 -12.20 -6.11 5.25
N MET A 196 -12.63 -5.19 6.11
CA MET A 196 -11.97 -4.88 7.39
C MET A 196 -12.61 -5.63 8.57
N GLN A 197 -13.53 -6.55 8.32
CA GLN A 197 -14.18 -7.33 9.36
C GLN A 197 -13.48 -8.68 9.55
N GLY A 198 -12.74 -8.82 10.64
CA GLY A 198 -12.13 -10.09 11.03
C GLY A 198 -13.14 -11.18 11.44
N ALA A 199 -12.67 -12.42 11.52
CA ALA A 199 -13.41 -13.54 12.07
C ALA A 199 -13.20 -13.64 13.59
N PRO A 200 -14.15 -14.17 14.38
CA PRO A 200 -13.97 -14.40 15.81
C PRO A 200 -12.73 -15.28 16.08
N ILE A 201 -11.86 -14.86 17.01
CA ILE A 201 -10.71 -15.64 17.43
C ILE A 201 -11.22 -16.82 18.27
N GLN A 202 -10.96 -18.06 17.82
CA GLN A 202 -11.20 -19.24 18.63
C GLN A 202 -10.06 -19.38 19.65
N SER A 203 -10.31 -19.04 20.92
CA SER A 203 -9.36 -19.29 22.00
C SER A 203 -9.18 -20.81 22.15
N LYS A 204 -7.95 -21.33 22.00
CA LYS A 204 -7.64 -22.67 22.51
C LYS A 204 -7.74 -22.59 24.03
N ALA A 205 -8.73 -23.26 24.62
CA ALA A 205 -8.85 -23.36 26.07
C ALA A 205 -7.53 -23.93 26.63
N VAL A 206 -6.82 -23.12 27.41
CA VAL A 206 -5.72 -23.61 28.25
C VAL A 206 -6.37 -24.55 29.25
N ALA A 207 -6.01 -25.84 29.21
CA ALA A 207 -6.50 -26.81 30.18
C ALA A 207 -6.15 -26.29 31.59
N PRO A 208 -7.11 -26.26 32.54
CA PRO A 208 -6.81 -25.79 33.88
C PRO A 208 -5.77 -26.72 34.51
N GLY A 209 -4.55 -26.21 34.67
CA GLY A 209 -3.53 -26.87 35.47
C GLY A 209 -4.03 -26.96 36.91
N ASN A 210 -3.93 -28.15 37.50
CA ASN A 210 -4.40 -28.47 38.85
C ASN A 210 -3.97 -27.42 39.87
N ALA A 211 -4.90 -26.56 40.28
CA ALA A 211 -4.75 -25.74 41.48
C ALA A 211 -4.82 -26.67 42.70
N HIS A 212 -3.68 -26.86 43.36
CA HIS A 212 -3.62 -27.49 44.67
C HIS A 212 -4.41 -26.63 45.66
N ILE A 213 -5.60 -27.12 46.06
CA ILE A 213 -6.38 -26.55 47.15
C ILE A 213 -5.60 -26.76 48.45
N SER A 214 -5.02 -25.69 48.99
CA SER A 214 -4.63 -25.63 50.40
C SER A 214 -5.76 -24.94 51.17
N LYS A 215 -6.34 -25.66 52.12
CA LYS A 215 -7.30 -25.15 53.11
C LYS A 215 -6.52 -24.48 54.24
N ASP A 216 -6.88 -23.23 54.54
CA ASP A 216 -6.87 -22.53 55.84
C ASP A 216 -7.34 -21.09 55.51
N GLY A 217 -8.19 -20.35 56.23
CA GLY A 217 -8.69 -20.41 57.59
C GLY A 217 -8.80 -18.96 58.11
N ASP A 218 -10.00 -18.37 58.03
CA ASP A 218 -10.57 -17.24 58.82
C ASP A 218 -10.02 -15.78 58.74
N LYS A 219 -10.99 -14.87 58.51
CA LYS A 219 -11.17 -13.43 58.88
C LYS A 219 -10.25 -12.29 58.41
N GLY A 220 -10.91 -11.31 57.77
CA GLY A 220 -10.49 -9.90 57.76
C GLY A 220 -11.10 -9.10 56.61
N ASP A 221 -12.36 -8.67 56.75
CA ASP A 221 -13.01 -7.71 55.84
C ASP A 221 -12.27 -6.37 55.86
N GLY A 222 -11.57 -6.06 54.77
CA GLY A 222 -10.80 -4.83 54.67
C GLY A 222 -9.85 -4.76 53.48
N GLN A 223 -10.27 -5.20 52.28
CA GLN A 223 -9.54 -4.90 51.06
C GLN A 223 -10.45 -4.28 50.01
N CYS A 224 -10.16 -3.01 49.73
CA CYS A 224 -10.55 -2.31 48.52
C CYS A 224 -10.37 -3.26 47.33
N THR A 225 -11.43 -3.49 46.57
CA THR A 225 -11.36 -4.14 45.26
C THR A 225 -10.39 -3.35 44.40
N GLN A 226 -9.14 -3.82 44.32
CA GLN A 226 -8.25 -3.38 43.27
C GLN A 226 -8.79 -4.00 41.99
N ILE A 227 -9.49 -3.17 41.22
CA ILE A 227 -9.73 -3.46 39.81
C ILE A 227 -8.35 -3.44 39.18
N VAL A 228 -7.71 -4.61 39.10
CA VAL A 228 -6.61 -4.82 38.17
C VAL A 228 -7.25 -4.54 36.81
N THR A 229 -6.80 -3.47 36.16
CA THR A 229 -7.14 -3.19 34.77
C THR A 229 -6.53 -4.31 33.94
N GLU A 230 -7.22 -5.45 33.86
CA GLU A 230 -7.01 -6.40 32.78
C GLU A 230 -7.18 -5.60 31.48
N ASP A 231 -6.15 -5.64 30.64
CA ASP A 231 -6.19 -5.01 29.34
C ASP A 231 -7.45 -5.49 28.63
N ALA A 232 -8.27 -4.55 28.15
CA ALA A 232 -9.53 -4.86 27.48
C ALA A 232 -9.31 -5.83 26.32
N ALA A 233 -8.13 -5.85 25.71
CA ALA A 233 -7.73 -6.86 24.73
C ALA A 233 -7.67 -8.28 25.31
N THR A 234 -7.12 -8.45 26.50
CA THR A 234 -7.05 -9.75 27.21
C THR A 234 -8.46 -10.25 27.58
N LEU A 235 -9.32 -9.36 28.09
CA LEU A 235 -10.71 -9.69 28.40
C LEU A 235 -11.52 -10.03 27.13
N MET A 236 -11.35 -9.26 26.06
CA MET A 236 -12.03 -9.52 24.78
C MET A 236 -11.52 -10.80 24.11
N THR A 237 -10.25 -11.17 24.33
CA THR A 237 -9.67 -12.46 23.91
C THR A 237 -10.28 -13.60 24.69
N SER A 238 -10.40 -13.48 26.02
CA SER A 238 -10.89 -14.55 26.90
C SER A 238 -12.40 -14.84 26.71
N ILE A 239 -13.19 -13.84 26.32
CA ILE A 239 -14.62 -14.02 26.00
C ILE A 239 -14.89 -14.35 24.53
N GLY A 240 -13.86 -14.52 23.69
CA GLY A 240 -14.02 -14.82 22.26
C GLY A 240 -14.67 -13.69 21.44
N ALA A 241 -14.64 -12.45 21.95
CA ALA A 241 -15.24 -11.28 21.30
C ALA A 241 -14.28 -10.57 20.33
N MET A 242 -12.99 -10.91 20.34
CA MET A 242 -12.05 -10.35 19.37
C MET A 242 -12.29 -10.94 17.98
N LYS A 243 -12.47 -10.06 17.01
CA LYS A 243 -12.46 -10.38 15.59
C LYS A 243 -11.11 -10.00 15.00
N ALA A 244 -10.50 -10.90 14.24
CA ALA A 244 -9.18 -10.70 13.69
C ALA A 244 -9.10 -11.19 12.24
N PHE A 245 -8.18 -10.62 11.48
CA PHE A 245 -7.79 -11.22 10.22
C PHE A 245 -7.08 -12.55 10.46
N ARG A 246 -7.07 -13.44 9.47
CA ARG A 246 -6.22 -14.62 9.51
C ARG A 246 -4.75 -14.22 9.37
N HIS A 247 -4.44 -13.43 8.35
CA HIS A 247 -3.12 -12.84 8.15
C HIS A 247 -3.23 -11.37 7.75
N CYS A 248 -2.25 -10.59 8.18
CA CYS A 248 -2.13 -9.16 7.92
C CYS A 248 -1.37 -8.90 6.60
N PRO A 249 -1.99 -8.22 5.61
CA PRO A 249 -1.34 -7.96 4.31
C PRO A 249 -0.32 -6.82 4.39
N PHE A 250 0.96 -7.16 4.51
CA PHE A 250 2.07 -6.21 4.49
C PHE A 250 3.02 -6.45 3.31
N ARG A 251 3.55 -5.37 2.74
CA ARG A 251 4.63 -5.41 1.74
C ARG A 251 5.74 -4.45 2.12
N LEU A 252 6.97 -4.95 2.18
CA LEU A 252 8.16 -4.15 2.45
C LEU A 252 8.92 -3.85 1.16
N TYR A 253 9.13 -2.57 0.88
CA TYR A 253 9.87 -2.05 -0.26
C TYR A 253 11.16 -1.38 0.23
N PHE A 254 12.21 -1.41 -0.58
CA PHE A 254 13.48 -0.75 -0.28
C PHE A 254 13.68 0.43 -1.21
N SER A 255 13.86 1.61 -0.63
CA SER A 255 14.26 2.80 -1.37
C SER A 255 15.70 2.62 -1.89
N PRO A 256 15.98 2.98 -3.16
CA PRO A 256 17.33 3.01 -3.65
C PRO A 256 18.13 4.22 -3.14
N LEU A 257 17.46 5.21 -2.53
CA LEU A 257 18.13 6.42 -2.06
C LEU A 257 19.06 6.08 -0.89
N ASN A 258 20.26 6.65 -0.92
CA ASN A 258 21.33 6.44 0.06
C ASN A 258 21.79 4.97 0.19
N LEU A 259 21.35 4.07 -0.70
CA LEU A 259 21.74 2.67 -0.69
C LEU A 259 23.03 2.48 -1.49
N ASN A 260 24.16 2.28 -0.80
CA ASN A 260 25.47 2.06 -1.42
C ASN A 260 25.63 0.67 -2.08
N THR A 261 24.58 -0.16 -2.02
CA THR A 261 24.56 -1.54 -2.52
C THR A 261 23.30 -1.78 -3.34
N VAL A 262 23.27 -2.88 -4.11
CA VAL A 262 22.06 -3.32 -4.80
C VAL A 262 20.94 -3.58 -3.78
N SER A 263 19.72 -3.14 -4.11
CA SER A 263 18.52 -3.42 -3.31
C SER A 263 18.38 -4.92 -3.01
N PRO A 264 17.97 -5.31 -1.78
CA PRO A 264 17.87 -6.72 -1.39
C PRO A 264 16.79 -7.48 -2.17
N THR A 265 15.84 -6.76 -2.80
CA THR A 265 14.81 -7.31 -3.68
C THR A 265 14.58 -6.40 -4.89
N LYS A 266 14.15 -6.99 -6.01
CA LYS A 266 13.72 -6.25 -7.21
C LYS A 266 12.31 -5.65 -7.09
N GLY A 267 11.55 -6.05 -6.08
CA GLY A 267 10.17 -5.61 -5.84
C GLY A 267 9.93 -5.37 -4.35
N PHE A 268 9.06 -6.18 -3.75
CA PHE A 268 8.78 -6.16 -2.32
C PHE A 268 9.09 -7.50 -1.65
N ILE A 269 9.12 -7.48 -0.32
CA ILE A 269 9.14 -8.66 0.54
C ILE A 269 7.78 -8.79 1.20
N GLN A 270 7.26 -10.02 1.21
CA GLN A 270 5.99 -10.36 1.82
C GLN A 270 6.09 -11.75 2.46
N THR A 271 5.51 -11.90 3.64
CA THR A 271 5.38 -13.20 4.32
C THR A 271 4.07 -13.24 5.09
N LEU A 272 3.71 -14.42 5.61
CA LEU A 272 2.52 -14.55 6.44
C LEU A 272 2.78 -13.94 7.81
N ILE A 273 1.95 -12.99 8.21
CA ILE A 273 2.00 -12.33 9.50
C ILE A 273 0.65 -12.54 10.16
N SER A 274 0.61 -13.20 11.31
CA SER A 274 -0.59 -13.32 12.12
C SER A 274 -0.82 -12.01 12.89
N PRO A 275 -2.07 -11.58 13.14
CA PRO A 275 -2.32 -10.35 13.90
C PRO A 275 -1.99 -10.46 15.40
N PHE A 276 -1.89 -11.68 15.92
CA PHE A 276 -1.59 -11.99 17.32
C PHE A 276 -0.50 -13.06 17.39
N ASN A 277 0.31 -12.98 18.45
CA ASN A 277 1.35 -13.95 18.77
C ASN A 277 0.70 -15.28 19.19
N GLU A 278 1.21 -16.40 18.65
CA GLU A 278 0.62 -17.72 18.91
C GLU A 278 0.85 -18.21 20.35
N SER A 279 1.90 -17.73 21.01
CA SER A 279 2.32 -18.17 22.34
C SER A 279 1.50 -17.56 23.48
N ASP A 280 1.14 -16.29 23.37
CA ASP A 280 0.53 -15.50 24.45
C ASP A 280 -0.71 -14.70 24.02
N SER A 281 -1.11 -14.80 22.74
CA SER A 281 -2.24 -14.06 22.16
C SER A 281 -2.11 -12.53 22.26
N THR A 282 -0.90 -11.99 22.48
CA THR A 282 -0.67 -10.54 22.45
C THR A 282 -0.71 -10.02 21.01
N PRO A 283 -1.10 -8.76 20.77
CA PRO A 283 -1.07 -8.18 19.42
C PRO A 283 0.35 -8.16 18.84
N VAL A 284 0.50 -8.61 17.60
CA VAL A 284 1.74 -8.43 16.85
C VAL A 284 1.93 -6.95 16.57
N THR A 285 3.12 -6.42 16.84
CA THR A 285 3.44 -5.00 16.70
C THR A 285 4.15 -4.69 15.39
N PHE A 286 4.33 -3.41 15.08
CA PHE A 286 5.11 -2.97 13.91
C PHE A 286 6.57 -3.44 13.98
N SER A 287 7.18 -3.46 15.16
CA SER A 287 8.52 -4.02 15.37
C SER A 287 8.58 -5.49 14.96
N ASP A 288 7.60 -6.30 15.39
CA ASP A 288 7.52 -7.72 15.05
C ASP A 288 7.33 -7.95 13.54
N ILE A 289 6.52 -7.10 12.89
CA ILE A 289 6.32 -7.10 11.44
C ILE A 289 7.66 -6.88 10.71
N ILE A 290 8.44 -5.88 11.13
CA ILE A 290 9.74 -5.59 10.52
C ILE A 290 10.69 -6.76 10.69
N ILE A 291 10.77 -7.35 11.89
CA ILE A 291 11.61 -8.53 12.16
C ILE A 291 11.22 -9.69 11.24
N ALA A 292 9.92 -9.99 11.13
CA ALA A 292 9.42 -11.07 10.29
C ALA A 292 9.73 -10.87 8.79
N LEU A 293 9.63 -9.62 8.30
CA LEU A 293 9.93 -9.29 6.91
C LEU A 293 11.44 -9.30 6.63
N PHE A 294 12.26 -8.75 7.52
CA PHE A 294 13.72 -8.79 7.37
C PHE A 294 14.28 -10.21 7.48
N GLY A 295 13.65 -11.09 8.26
CA GLY A 295 14.00 -12.52 8.32
C GLY A 295 13.87 -13.26 6.98
N ARG A 296 13.22 -12.66 5.96
CA ARG A 296 13.15 -13.21 4.59
C ARG A 296 14.26 -12.71 3.68
N ILE A 297 15.05 -11.71 4.10
CA ILE A 297 16.18 -11.19 3.33
C ILE A 297 17.32 -12.21 3.39
N ARG A 298 17.78 -12.69 2.23
CA ARG A 298 18.89 -13.65 2.17
C ARG A 298 20.26 -13.00 2.38
N ALA A 299 20.38 -11.72 2.04
CA ALA A 299 21.62 -10.96 2.22
C ALA A 299 21.79 -10.62 3.70
N LYS A 300 22.87 -11.12 4.32
CA LYS A 300 23.14 -10.97 5.76
C LYS A 300 23.56 -9.56 6.19
N ASN A 301 23.71 -8.63 5.26
CA ASN A 301 24.25 -7.29 5.49
C ASN A 301 23.15 -6.22 5.54
N PHE A 302 21.90 -6.62 5.79
CA PHE A 302 20.78 -5.70 5.89
C PHE A 302 20.15 -5.87 7.26
N HIS A 303 20.34 -4.88 8.11
CA HIS A 303 19.77 -4.89 9.45
C HIS A 303 18.70 -3.80 9.61
N PRO A 304 17.56 -4.08 10.28
CA PRO A 304 16.47 -3.11 10.43
C PRO A 304 16.87 -1.74 10.98
N GLU A 305 17.84 -1.71 11.90
CA GLU A 305 18.33 -0.49 12.56
C GLU A 305 18.96 0.51 11.60
N GLU A 306 19.47 0.06 10.45
CA GLU A 306 20.04 0.90 9.40
C GLU A 306 18.97 1.71 8.64
N PHE A 307 17.68 1.42 8.88
CA PHE A 307 16.56 1.97 8.10
C PHE A 307 15.58 2.75 8.98
N THR A 308 14.92 3.73 8.35
CA THR A 308 13.62 4.26 8.78
C THR A 308 12.52 3.63 7.94
N PHE A 309 11.36 3.42 8.54
CA PHE A 309 10.24 2.75 7.90
C PHE A 309 9.05 3.71 7.81
N LYS A 310 8.55 3.88 6.59
CA LYS A 310 7.44 4.81 6.30
C LYS A 310 6.22 4.08 5.76
N VAL A 311 5.05 4.53 6.17
CA VAL A 311 3.74 4.16 5.59
C VAL A 311 2.97 5.46 5.36
N HIS A 312 2.49 5.71 4.14
CA HIS A 312 1.87 7.00 3.75
C HIS A 312 2.74 8.23 4.05
N GLY A 313 4.06 8.11 3.95
CA GLY A 313 5.01 9.19 4.19
C GLY A 313 5.32 9.49 5.66
N VAL A 314 4.75 8.74 6.61
CA VAL A 314 4.98 8.92 8.06
C VAL A 314 5.73 7.74 8.65
N GLU A 315 6.57 8.01 9.66
CA GLU A 315 7.23 6.96 10.45
C GLU A 315 6.24 6.36 11.46
N ILE A 316 6.29 5.04 11.61
CA ILE A 316 5.34 4.29 12.42
C ILE A 316 5.97 3.94 13.77
N PRO A 317 5.30 4.24 14.90
CA PRO A 317 5.75 3.80 16.22
C PRO A 317 5.90 2.27 16.28
N PRO A 318 7.02 1.74 16.82
CA PRO A 318 7.30 0.31 16.86
C PRO A 318 6.20 -0.55 17.51
N GLU A 319 5.47 0.01 18.47
CA GLU A 319 4.39 -0.62 19.24
C GLU A 319 3.04 -0.67 18.51
N THR A 320 2.92 -0.07 17.32
CA THR A 320 1.64 0.04 16.59
C THR A 320 1.12 -1.37 16.22
N PRO A 321 -0.11 -1.76 16.62
CA PRO A 321 -0.63 -3.11 16.37
C PRO A 321 -0.89 -3.42 14.89
N ALA A 322 -0.49 -4.60 14.44
CA ALA A 322 -0.61 -5.09 13.06
C ALA A 322 -2.06 -5.07 12.55
N GLN A 323 -3.00 -5.60 13.35
CA GLN A 323 -4.42 -5.63 13.03
C GLN A 323 -4.96 -4.22 12.76
N TRP A 324 -4.65 -3.27 13.65
CA TRP A 324 -5.08 -1.88 13.53
C TRP A 324 -4.50 -1.20 12.29
N MET A 325 -3.22 -1.44 11.97
CA MET A 325 -2.61 -0.92 10.74
C MET A 325 -3.32 -1.45 9.49
N CYS A 326 -3.68 -2.73 9.45
CA CYS A 326 -4.40 -3.30 8.31
C CYS A 326 -5.82 -2.74 8.15
N GLU A 327 -6.51 -2.44 9.25
CA GLU A 327 -7.85 -1.85 9.23
C GLU A 327 -7.84 -0.39 8.78
N TRP A 328 -6.87 0.40 9.27
CA TRP A 328 -6.94 1.86 9.20
C TRP A 328 -5.82 2.51 8.38
N MET A 329 -4.69 1.82 8.16
CA MET A 329 -3.54 2.32 7.41
C MET A 329 -3.32 1.67 6.05
N ALA A 330 -4.12 0.66 5.69
CA ALA A 330 -4.02 0.04 4.38
C ALA A 330 -4.35 1.03 3.25
N TYR A 331 -3.72 0.84 2.10
CA TYR A 331 -4.13 1.47 0.86
C TYR A 331 -5.48 0.88 0.40
N PRO A 332 -6.16 1.49 -0.59
CA PRO A 332 -7.41 0.95 -1.13
C PRO A 332 -7.30 -0.48 -1.66
N ASP A 333 -6.09 -0.93 -2.03
CA ASP A 333 -5.81 -2.30 -2.44
C ASP A 333 -5.72 -3.30 -1.25
N ASN A 334 -5.99 -2.81 -0.03
CA ASN A 334 -6.02 -3.56 1.23
C ASN A 334 -4.66 -4.09 1.70
N PHE A 335 -3.55 -3.58 1.15
CA PHE A 335 -2.21 -3.80 1.68
C PHE A 335 -1.71 -2.58 2.44
N VAL A 336 -0.92 -2.84 3.48
CA VAL A 336 -0.08 -1.82 4.10
C VAL A 336 1.31 -1.88 3.44
N HIS A 337 1.62 -0.83 2.68
CA HIS A 337 2.90 -0.70 1.97
C HIS A 337 3.91 0.03 2.86
N ILE A 338 4.97 -0.68 3.24
CA ILE A 338 6.05 -0.19 4.11
C ILE A 338 7.26 0.13 3.24
N VAL A 339 7.76 1.35 3.30
CA VAL A 339 8.99 1.76 2.60
C VAL A 339 10.13 1.89 3.59
N ALA A 340 11.16 1.04 3.43
CA ALA A 340 12.43 1.15 4.13
C ALA A 340 13.35 2.15 3.41
N ARG A 341 13.83 3.16 4.13
CA ARG A 341 14.83 4.11 3.66
C ARG A 341 16.07 4.01 4.53
N LYS A 342 17.24 3.92 3.91
CA LYS A 342 18.48 3.91 4.68
C LYS A 342 18.62 5.24 5.44
N ARG A 343 18.97 5.18 6.73
CA ARG A 343 19.25 6.35 7.55
C ARG A 343 20.42 7.13 6.93
N GLU A 344 20.29 8.44 6.93
CA GLU A 344 21.43 9.32 6.65
C GLU A 344 22.33 9.30 7.91
N GLU A 345 23.63 9.07 7.71
CA GLU A 345 24.62 9.07 8.80
C GLU A 345 24.82 10.46 9.41
#